data_AF-A0A8T6I9U1-F1
#
_entry.id   AF-A0A8T6I9U1-F1
#
_cell.length_a   1.000
_cell.length_b   1.000
_cell.length_c   1.000
_cell.angle_alpha   90.00
_cell.angle_beta   90.00
_cell.angle_gamma   90.00
#
_symmetry.space_group_name_H-M   'P 1'
#
loop_
_entity.id
_entity.type
_entity.pdbx_description
1 polymer ?
#
loop_
_entity_poly.entity_id
_entity_poly.type
_entity_poly.pdbx_seq_one_letter_code
_entity_poly.pdbx_strand_id
1 'polypeptide(L)' 'WLGDDNIVISTDYPHADSRWPEAVASFLKIDGLREAAKRKIFWDNSAKLYNLQ' A
#
# COMPACT_ATOMS: atom_id res chain seq x y z
N TRP A 1 11.56 -15.53 -0.57
CA TRP A 1 11.10 -14.43 0.31
C TRP A 1 10.28 -13.47 -0.53
N LEU A 2 9.19 -12.90 -0.01
CA LEU A 2 8.27 -12.03 -0.76
C LEU A 2 8.88 -10.66 -1.12
N GLY A 3 9.55 -10.00 -0.15
CA GLY A 3 10.17 -8.68 -0.35
C GLY A 3 9.17 -7.52 -0.44
N ASP A 4 9.63 -6.28 -0.22
CA ASP A 4 8.79 -5.08 -0.30
C ASP A 4 8.48 -4.64 -1.75
N ASP A 5 9.18 -5.20 -2.74
CA ASP A 5 8.98 -4.95 -4.18
C ASP A 5 7.71 -5.60 -4.78
N ASN A 6 7.04 -6.47 -4.01
CA ASN A 6 5.90 -7.26 -4.48
C ASN A 6 4.64 -7.09 -3.63
N ILE A 7 4.57 -6.04 -2.79
CA ILE A 7 3.44 -5.75 -1.91
C ILE A 7 2.76 -4.46 -2.38
N VAL A 8 1.44 -4.49 -2.54
CA VAL A 8 0.60 -3.30 -2.78
C VAL A 8 -0.45 -3.18 -1.68
N ILE A 9 -0.93 -1.97 -1.45
CA ILE A 9 -2.11 -1.74 -0.62
C ILE A 9 -3.27 -1.22 -1.48
N SER A 10 -4.47 -1.75 -1.21
CA SER A 10 -5.74 -1.22 -1.70
C SER A 10 -6.60 -0.83 -0.51
N THR A 11 -7.35 0.28 -0.63
CA THR A 11 -8.34 0.65 0.39
C THR A 11 -9.64 -0.14 0.25
N ASP A 12 -9.83 -0.83 -0.88
CA ASP A 12 -11.04 -1.59 -1.23
C ASP A 12 -12.35 -0.78 -1.12
N TYR A 13 -12.29 0.50 -1.50
CA TYR A 13 -13.45 1.39 -1.47
C TYR A 13 -14.47 1.00 -2.56
N PRO A 14 -15.80 1.04 -2.30
CA PRO A 14 -16.49 1.39 -1.05
C PRO A 14 -17.01 0.17 -0.29
N HIS A 15 -16.33 -0.97 -0.33
CA HIS A 15 -16.88 -2.20 0.22
C HIS A 15 -17.14 -2.06 1.73
N ALA A 16 -18.22 -2.70 2.20
CA ALA A 16 -18.70 -2.57 3.57
C ALA A 16 -17.72 -3.17 4.61
N ASP A 17 -16.90 -4.12 4.18
CA ASP A 17 -15.83 -4.76 4.93
C ASP A 17 -14.47 -4.05 4.77
N SER A 18 -14.41 -2.97 3.97
CA SER A 18 -13.21 -2.17 3.84
C SER A 18 -12.91 -1.35 5.12
N ARG A 19 -11.70 -0.77 5.15
CA ARG A 19 -11.27 0.13 6.23
C ARG A 19 -11.38 1.60 5.83
N TRP A 20 -12.13 1.92 4.77
CA TRP A 20 -12.32 3.31 4.34
C TRP A 20 -13.24 4.07 5.31
N PRO A 21 -12.96 5.35 5.65
CA PRO A 21 -11.88 6.21 5.14
C PRO A 21 -10.52 6.11 5.88
N GLU A 22 -10.41 5.31 6.93
CA GLU A 22 -9.21 5.29 7.79
C GLU A 22 -8.06 4.39 7.30
N ALA A 23 -8.22 3.69 6.17
CA ALA A 23 -7.29 2.67 5.69
C ALA A 23 -5.84 3.19 5.55
N VAL A 24 -5.66 4.32 4.86
CA VAL A 24 -4.33 4.93 4.66
C VAL A 24 -3.72 5.40 5.98
N ALA A 25 -4.51 6.12 6.79
CA ALA A 25 -4.06 6.64 8.08
C ALA A 25 -3.69 5.52 9.07
N SER A 26 -4.37 4.38 8.98
CA SER A 26 -4.07 3.19 9.79
C SER A 26 -2.76 2.53 9.35
N PHE A 27 -2.54 2.39 8.05
CA PHE A 27 -1.31 1.77 7.53
C PHE A 27 -0.06 2.60 7.86
N LEU A 28 -0.14 3.93 7.81
CA LEU A 28 0.99 4.81 8.14
C LEU A 28 1.45 4.71 9.60
N LYS A 29 0.63 4.15 10.50
CA LYS A 29 0.96 3.93 11.91
C LYS A 29 1.69 2.59 12.17
N ILE A 30 1.96 1.79 11.13
CA ILE A 30 2.70 0.54 11.29
C ILE A 30 4.17 0.87 11.58
N ASP A 31 4.61 0.52 12.79
CA ASP A 31 6.00 0.68 13.22
C ASP A 31 6.93 -0.30 12.49
N GLY A 32 8.21 0.10 12.32
CA GLY A 32 9.25 -0.73 11.72
C GLY A 32 9.28 -0.74 10.19
N LEU A 33 8.33 -0.10 9.50
CA LEU A 33 8.42 0.09 8.05
C LEU A 33 9.35 1.26 7.70
N ARG A 34 10.42 0.97 6.94
CA ARG A 34 11.28 2.00 6.36
C ARG A 34 10.49 2.86 5.37
N GLU A 35 10.80 4.15 5.29
CA GLU A 35 10.17 5.08 4.34
C GLU A 35 10.28 4.60 2.87
N ALA A 36 11.41 3.99 2.51
CA ALA A 36 11.60 3.39 1.18
C ALA A 36 10.59 2.25 0.89
N ALA A 37 10.24 1.45 1.90
CA ALA A 37 9.24 0.39 1.73
C ALA A 37 7.83 0.98 1.60
N LYS A 38 7.51 2.03 2.36
CA LYS A 38 6.23 2.75 2.23
C LYS A 38 6.05 3.29 0.81
N ARG A 39 7.07 3.93 0.23
CA ARG A 39 7.03 4.44 -1.14
C ARG A 39 6.70 3.34 -2.17
N LYS A 40 7.34 2.17 -2.04
CA LYS A 40 7.07 1.03 -2.91
C LYS A 40 5.63 0.53 -2.79
N ILE A 41 5.17 0.32 -1.56
CA ILE A 41 3.85 -0.26 -1.27
C ILE A 41 2.70 0.67 -1.66
N PHE A 42 2.85 1.98 -1.44
CA PHE A 42 1.82 2.96 -1.75
C PHE A 42 1.80 3.39 -3.22
N TRP A 43 2.92 3.29 -3.94
CA TRP A 43 3.01 3.81 -5.31
C TRP A 43 3.81 2.94 -6.27
N ASP A 44 5.11 2.77 -6.07
CA ASP A 44 5.98 2.24 -7.13
C ASP A 44 5.54 0.85 -7.63
N ASN A 45 5.10 -0.01 -6.72
CA ASN A 45 4.65 -1.37 -7.07
C ASN A 45 3.35 -1.35 -7.86
N SER A 46 2.39 -0.50 -7.49
CA SER A 46 1.14 -0.33 -8.23
C SER A 46 1.37 0.30 -9.60
N ALA A 47 2.23 1.34 -9.66
CA ALA A 47 2.57 2.00 -10.92
C ALA A 47 3.26 1.03 -11.90
N LYS A 48 4.18 0.20 -11.41
CA LYS A 48 4.79 -0.91 -12.18
C LYS A 48 3.74 -1.94 -12.61
N LEU A 49 2.87 -2.38 -11.71
CA LEU A 49 1.85 -3.40 -11.97
C LEU A 49 0.89 -2.98 -13.09
N TYR A 50 0.50 -1.71 -13.12
CA TYR A 50 -0.43 -1.16 -14.10
C TYR A 50 0.26 -0.47 -15.29
N ASN A 51 1.60 -0.57 -15.40
CA ASN A 51 2.38 0.03 -16.48
C ASN A 51 2.13 1.54 -16.67
N LEU A 52 2.17 2.28 -15.56
CA LEU A 52 1.98 3.74 -15.52
C LEU A 52 3.30 4.53 -15.59
N GLN A 53 4.43 3.84 -15.83
CA GLN A 53 5.78 4.39 -15.87
C GLN A 53 6.55 3.86 -17.09
#